data_AF-A0A8T4ZNJ7-F1
#
_entry.id   AF-A0A8T4ZNJ7-F1
#
_cell.length_a   1.000
_cell.length_b   1.000
_cell.length_c   1.000
_cell.angle_alpha   90.00
_cell.angle_beta   90.00
_cell.angle_gamma   90.00
#
_symmetry.space_group_name_H-M   'P 1'
#
loop_
_entity.id
_entity.type
_entity.pdbx_description
1 polymer ?
#
loop_
_entity_poly.entity_id
_entity_poly.type
_entity_poly.pdbx_seq_one_letter_code
_entity_poly.pdbx_strand_id
1 'polypeptide(L)'
;MNSWERVVKAMQLSVPDRVPIYEMHIPPKISSVILNRNLNEIMYANTEAFYNLIVSKAEINLDRLNAQVAEEQLTLYKKLGLDWIRVGGAYTSIPKNVKKLED
;
A
#
# COMPACT_ATOMS: atom_id res chain seq x y z
N MET A 1 22.25 19.67 16.26
CA MET A 1 20.78 19.64 16.42
C MET A 1 20.39 18.31 17.03
N ASN A 2 19.91 18.33 18.26
CA ASN A 2 19.49 17.14 18.99
C ASN A 2 18.11 16.63 18.49
N SER A 3 17.71 15.43 18.89
CA SER A 3 16.47 14.81 18.42
C SER A 3 15.23 15.63 18.76
N TRP A 4 15.23 16.34 19.90
CA TRP A 4 14.12 17.19 20.33
C TRP A 4 13.95 18.42 19.42
N GLU A 5 15.05 19.09 19.08
CA GLU A 5 15.07 20.23 18.17
C GLU A 5 14.58 19.86 16.76
N ARG A 6 14.80 18.61 16.32
CA ARG A 6 14.29 18.10 15.03
C ARG A 6 12.76 18.00 15.02
N VAL A 7 12.17 17.43 16.08
CA VAL A 7 10.71 17.26 16.20
C VAL A 7 10.01 18.61 16.28
N VAL A 8 10.50 19.53 17.11
CA VAL A 8 9.91 20.87 17.25
C VAL A 8 9.91 21.62 15.92
N LYS A 9 11.00 21.51 15.15
CA LYS A 9 11.13 22.21 13.86
C LYS A 9 10.22 21.64 12.78
N ALA A 10 9.99 20.32 12.77
CA ALA A 10 9.01 19.67 11.89
C ALA A 10 7.57 20.13 12.20
N MET A 11 7.22 20.26 13.48
CA MET A 11 5.90 20.71 13.94
C MET A 11 5.64 22.21 13.69
N GLN A 12 6.69 23.01 13.47
CA GLN A 12 6.61 24.44 13.18
C GLN A 12 6.51 24.77 11.68
N LEU A 13 6.58 23.76 10.80
CA LEU A 13 6.37 23.97 9.37
C LEU A 13 4.91 24.40 9.12
N SER A 14 4.74 25.59 8.55
CA SER A 14 3.43 26.19 8.23
C SER A 14 2.73 25.50 7.05
N VAL A 15 3.50 24.73 6.29
CA VAL A 15 3.01 23.77 5.30
C VAL A 15 3.05 22.43 6.02
N PRO A 16 1.95 21.65 6.08
CA PRO A 16 2.01 20.33 6.67
C PRO A 16 3.20 19.61 6.05
N ASP A 17 4.12 19.16 6.92
CA ASP A 17 5.18 18.26 6.53
C ASP A 17 4.51 17.19 5.68
N ARG A 18 4.99 16.95 4.45
CA ARG A 18 4.37 15.96 3.56
C ARG A 18 4.46 14.65 4.31
N VAL A 19 3.43 14.31 5.08
CA VAL A 19 3.43 13.14 5.95
C VAL A 19 3.87 12.03 5.03
N PRO A 20 5.00 11.36 5.32
CA PRO A 20 5.49 10.40 4.39
C PRO A 20 4.51 9.24 4.38
N ILE A 21 3.60 9.29 3.42
CA ILE A 21 2.56 8.29 3.16
C ILE A 21 3.21 6.93 2.82
N TYR A 22 4.54 6.87 2.70
CA TYR A 22 5.30 5.65 2.52
C TYR A 22 5.23 4.68 3.73
N GLU A 23 4.90 5.16 4.95
CA GLU A 23 4.69 4.30 6.13
C GLU A 23 3.21 4.08 6.48
N MET A 24 2.31 4.94 6.00
CA MET A 24 0.89 4.81 6.30
C MET A 24 0.22 3.92 5.27
N HIS A 25 0.23 2.60 5.53
CA HIS A 25 -0.67 1.68 4.85
C HIS A 25 -2.11 2.23 4.91
N ILE A 26 -2.78 2.30 3.75
CA ILE A 26 -4.15 2.80 3.63
C ILE A 26 -5.11 1.68 4.09
N PRO A 27 -5.81 1.83 5.22
CA PRO A 27 -6.66 0.78 5.77
C PRO A 27 -7.76 0.36 4.79
N PRO A 28 -8.20 -0.92 4.78
CA PRO A 28 -9.23 -1.42 3.87
C PRO A 28 -10.53 -0.60 3.84
N LYS A 29 -10.95 -0.04 4.99
CA LYS A 29 -12.12 0.87 5.08
C LYS A 29 -11.96 2.17 4.31
N ILE A 30 -10.74 2.71 4.24
CA ILE A 30 -10.45 3.92 3.48
C ILE A 30 -10.30 3.55 2.00
N SER A 31 -9.63 2.43 1.71
CA SER A 31 -9.51 1.88 0.36
C SER A 31 -10.88 1.64 -0.27
N SER A 32 -11.85 1.08 0.46
CA SER A 32 -13.21 0.83 -0.04
C SER A 32 -13.94 2.12 -0.44
N VAL A 33 -13.77 3.20 0.33
CA VAL A 33 -14.33 4.52 0.01
C VAL A 33 -13.68 5.11 -1.24
N ILE A 34 -12.36 5.07 -1.36
CA ILE A 34 -11.63 5.65 -2.51
C ILE A 34 -11.92 4.86 -3.80
N LEU A 35 -11.94 3.52 -3.70
CA LEU A 35 -12.20 2.62 -4.82
C LEU A 35 -13.69 2.52 -5.17
N ASN A 36 -14.58 3.05 -4.33
CA ASN A 36 -16.03 2.97 -4.47
C ASN A 36 -16.52 1.50 -4.61
N ARG A 37 -16.09 0.64 -3.68
CA ARG A 37 -16.40 -0.80 -3.63
C ARG A 37 -16.77 -1.20 -2.21
N ASN A 38 -17.43 -2.34 -2.04
CA ASN A 38 -17.74 -2.87 -0.71
C ASN A 38 -16.45 -3.29 0.01
N LEU A 39 -16.39 -3.12 1.33
CA LEU A 39 -15.23 -3.51 2.15
C LEU A 39 -14.84 -4.99 1.96
N ASN A 40 -15.84 -5.87 1.87
CA ASN A 40 -15.65 -7.31 1.70
C ASN A 40 -15.11 -7.70 0.32
N GLU A 41 -15.12 -6.78 -0.64
CA GLU A 41 -14.57 -6.98 -1.98
C GLU A 41 -13.13 -6.49 -2.10
N ILE A 42 -12.62 -5.72 -1.14
CA ILE A 42 -11.24 -5.21 -1.14
C ILE A 42 -10.30 -6.29 -0.62
N MET A 43 -9.30 -6.64 -1.43
CA MET A 43 -8.27 -7.61 -1.06
C MET A 43 -6.94 -6.92 -0.70
N TYR A 44 -6.64 -5.76 -1.29
CA TYR A 44 -5.41 -5.02 -1.05
C TYR A 44 -5.24 -4.68 0.44
N ALA A 45 -4.25 -5.35 1.05
CA ALA A 45 -3.91 -5.25 2.47
C ALA A 45 -5.10 -5.49 3.44
N ASN A 46 -6.05 -6.34 3.02
CA ASN A 46 -7.17 -6.77 3.85
C ASN A 46 -6.94 -8.19 4.40
N THR A 47 -6.19 -8.28 5.49
CA THR A 47 -5.82 -9.56 6.11
C THR A 47 -7.05 -10.40 6.52
N GLU A 48 -8.12 -9.76 6.99
CA GLU A 48 -9.35 -10.46 7.38
C GLU A 48 -10.02 -11.13 6.19
N ALA A 49 -10.13 -10.45 5.04
CA ALA A 49 -10.67 -11.05 3.82
C ALA A 49 -9.86 -12.25 3.35
N PHE A 50 -8.52 -12.19 3.45
CA PHE A 50 -7.66 -13.34 3.15
C PHE A 50 -7.91 -14.53 4.09
N TYR A 51 -8.03 -14.30 5.40
CA TYR A 51 -8.34 -15.40 6.33
C TYR A 51 -9.72 -16.00 6.08
N ASN A 52 -10.72 -15.19 5.82
CA ASN A 52 -12.06 -15.67 5.46
C ASN A 52 -12.03 -16.51 4.18
N LEU A 53 -11.27 -16.09 3.17
CA LEU A 53 -11.08 -16.85 1.94
C LEU A 53 -10.40 -18.20 2.19
N ILE A 54 -9.34 -18.24 3.00
CA ILE A 54 -8.64 -19.49 3.36
C ILE A 54 -9.57 -20.45 4.11
N VAL A 55 -10.35 -19.94 5.07
CA VAL A 55 -11.28 -20.75 5.87
C VAL A 55 -12.47 -21.26 5.05
N SER A 56 -12.85 -20.55 3.98
CA SER A 56 -13.98 -20.93 3.13
C SER A 56 -13.82 -22.29 2.42
N LYS A 57 -12.57 -22.78 2.30
CA LYS A 57 -12.21 -23.99 1.53
C LYS A 57 -12.65 -23.94 0.05
N ALA A 58 -12.99 -22.76 -0.47
CA ALA A 58 -13.26 -22.58 -1.88
C ALA A 58 -11.99 -22.83 -2.70
N GLU A 59 -12.16 -23.25 -3.95
CA GLU A 59 -11.05 -23.28 -4.89
C GLU A 59 -10.58 -21.84 -5.17
N ILE A 60 -9.32 -21.55 -4.87
CA ILE A 60 -8.76 -20.20 -5.00
C ILE A 60 -7.93 -20.12 -6.28
N ASN A 61 -8.38 -19.30 -7.23
CA ASN A 61 -7.58 -18.91 -8.37
C ASN A 61 -6.61 -17.78 -7.96
N LEU A 62 -5.36 -18.15 -7.71
CA LEU A 62 -4.32 -17.22 -7.25
C LEU A 62 -3.98 -16.15 -8.29
N ASP A 63 -4.01 -16.46 -9.59
CA ASP A 63 -3.70 -15.50 -10.65
C ASP A 63 -4.73 -14.37 -10.68
N ARG A 64 -6.01 -14.73 -10.59
CA ARG A 64 -7.11 -13.75 -10.51
C ARG A 64 -7.01 -12.90 -9.24
N LEU A 65 -6.70 -13.52 -8.10
CA LEU A 65 -6.58 -12.82 -6.83
C LEU A 65 -5.40 -11.83 -6.84
N ASN A 66 -4.24 -12.26 -7.33
CA ASN A 66 -3.07 -11.42 -7.46
C ASN A 66 -3.31 -10.25 -8.44
N ALA A 67 -4.00 -10.50 -9.56
CA ALA A 67 -4.39 -9.45 -10.50
C ALA A 67 -5.31 -8.40 -9.84
N GLN A 68 -6.29 -8.85 -9.03
CA GLN A 68 -7.16 -7.95 -8.28
C GLN A 68 -6.38 -7.09 -7.27
N VAL A 69 -5.49 -7.69 -6.49
CA VAL A 69 -4.67 -6.95 -5.51
C VAL A 69 -3.81 -5.88 -6.19
N ALA A 70 -3.22 -6.23 -7.34
CA ALA A 70 -2.42 -5.30 -8.13
C ALA A 70 -3.28 -4.15 -8.69
N GLU A 71 -4.45 -4.45 -9.26
CA GLU A 71 -5.39 -3.45 -9.78
C GLU A 71 -5.86 -2.48 -8.69
N GLU A 72 -6.24 -3.01 -7.53
CA GLU A 72 -6.66 -2.22 -6.37
C GLU A 72 -5.54 -1.28 -5.90
N GLN A 73 -4.31 -1.78 -5.81
CA GLN A 73 -3.15 -0.97 -5.44
C GLN A 73 -2.92 0.16 -6.45
N LEU A 74 -2.85 -0.16 -7.76
CA LEU A 74 -2.58 0.83 -8.80
C LEU A 74 -3.69 1.91 -8.84
N THR A 75 -4.94 1.48 -8.75
CA THR A 75 -6.10 2.39 -8.81
C THR A 75 -6.17 3.29 -7.59
N LEU A 76 -5.91 2.74 -6.40
CA LEU A 76 -5.91 3.47 -5.13
C LEU A 76 -4.87 4.60 -5.17
N TYR A 77 -3.63 4.27 -5.55
CA TYR A 77 -2.54 5.24 -5.59
C TYR A 77 -2.75 6.29 -6.70
N LYS A 78 -3.28 5.88 -7.87
CA LYS A 78 -3.66 6.81 -8.94
C LYS A 78 -4.71 7.82 -8.48
N LYS A 79 -5.76 7.38 -7.78
CA LYS A 79 -6.82 8.26 -7.25
C LYS A 79 -6.31 9.22 -6.18
N LEU A 80 -5.28 8.83 -5.43
CA LEU A 80 -4.63 9.67 -4.43
C LEU A 80 -3.60 10.64 -5.01
N GLY A 81 -3.34 10.60 -6.33
CA GLY A 81 -2.33 11.43 -6.99
C GLY A 81 -0.91 11.10 -6.52
N LEU A 82 -0.64 9.84 -6.16
CA LEU A 82 0.68 9.40 -5.69
C LEU A 82 1.51 8.86 -6.84
N ASP A 83 2.63 9.53 -7.13
CA ASP A 83 3.56 9.15 -8.19
C ASP A 83 4.43 7.93 -7.81
N TRP A 84 4.54 7.62 -6.52
CA TRP A 84 5.30 6.48 -6.01
C TRP A 84 4.41 5.44 -5.35
N ILE A 85 4.34 4.29 -6.01
CA ILE A 85 3.65 3.10 -5.52
C ILE A 85 4.69 2.19 -4.89
N ARG A 86 4.61 1.98 -3.58
CA ARG A 86 5.45 1.02 -2.90
C ARG A 86 4.93 -0.39 -3.22
N VAL A 87 5.58 -1.07 -4.14
CA VAL A 87 5.31 -2.49 -4.37
C VAL A 87 5.97 -3.29 -3.25
N GLY A 88 5.17 -4.00 -2.45
CA GLY A 88 5.69 -4.81 -1.35
C GLY A 88 6.63 -5.90 -1.87
N GLY A 89 7.78 -6.10 -1.20
CA GLY A 89 8.78 -7.09 -1.62
C GLY A 89 8.26 -8.53 -1.72
N ALA A 90 7.14 -8.84 -1.06
CA ALA A 90 6.46 -10.12 -1.20
C ALA A 90 5.90 -10.38 -2.62
N TYR A 91 5.70 -9.33 -3.42
CA TYR A 91 5.15 -9.38 -4.77
C TYR A 91 6.18 -9.08 -5.86
N THR A 92 7.43 -8.78 -5.48
CA THR A 92 8.51 -8.48 -6.42
C THR A 92 9.65 -9.47 -6.25
N SER A 93 10.06 -10.08 -7.35
CA SER A 93 11.36 -10.72 -7.41
C SER A 93 12.38 -9.64 -7.79
N ILE A 94 13.51 -9.57 -7.08
CA ILE A 94 14.64 -8.74 -7.52
C ILE A 94 15.02 -9.24 -8.92
N PRO A 95 14.95 -8.40 -9.96
CA PRO A 95 15.33 -8.84 -11.29
C PRO A 95 16.80 -9.25 -11.27
N LYS A 96 17.10 -10.50 -11.66
CA LYS A 96 18.46 -11.07 -11.63
C LYS A 96 19.49 -10.23 -12.41
N ASN A 97 19.00 -9.41 -13.33
CA ASN A 97 19.81 -8.63 -14.28
C ASN A 97 19.91 -7.14 -13.92
N VAL A 98 19.32 -6.70 -12.80
CA VAL A 98 19.38 -5.30 -12.36
C VAL A 98 20.42 -5.20 -11.25
N LYS A 99 21.50 -4.46 -11.53
CA LYS A 99 22.51 -4.08 -10.53
C LYS A 99 22.20 -2.69 -10.00
N LYS A 100 22.35 -2.47 -8.69
CA LYS A 100 22.32 -1.14 -8.08
C LYS A 100 23.44 -0.32 -8.73
N LEU A 101 23.14 0.90 -9.17
CA LEU A 101 24.18 1.86 -9.57
C LEU A 101 24.97 2.22 -8.31
N GLU A 102 26.30 2.23 -8.41
CA GLU A 102 27.20 2.58 -7.30
C GLU A 102 26.94 4.02 -6.84
N ASP A 103 27.09 4.27 -5.54
CA ASP A 103 26.76 5.57 -4.89
C ASP A 103 27.78 6.68 -5.25
#